data_AF-A0A928Z283-F1
#
_entry.id   AF-A0A928Z283-F1
#
_cell.length_a   1.000
_cell.length_b   1.000
_cell.length_c   1.000
_cell.angle_alpha   90.00
_cell.angle_beta   90.00
_cell.angle_gamma   90.00
#
_symmetry.space_group_name_H-M   'P 1'
#
loop_
_entity.id
_entity.type
_entity.pdbx_description
1 polymer ?
#
loop_
_entity_poly.entity_id
_entity_poly.type
_entity_poly.pdbx_seq_one_letter_code
_entity_poly.pdbx_strand_id
1 'polypeptide(L)'
;MALVRVREHVNPLSRKYQTPTDPPNWDQVFADPSRPLHLDIGCGRGVFLLKMAEQEPDWNYLGLEIREPIVDQALEWRDEAGLKNLHYIFCNVSNSLHPILASLKPGTLERISIQFPD
;
A
#
# COMPACT_ATOMS: atom_id res chain seq x y z
N MET A 1 17.74 -1.44 -11.08
CA MET A 1 16.72 -1.97 -12.00
C MET A 1 16.10 -0.85 -12.82
N ALA A 2 15.59 -1.16 -14.01
CA ALA A 2 14.85 -0.18 -14.83
C ALA A 2 13.43 0.04 -14.26
N LEU A 3 12.96 1.28 -14.30
CA LEU A 3 11.59 1.61 -13.87
C LEU A 3 10.57 0.99 -14.82
N VAL A 4 9.53 0.34 -14.28
CA VAL A 4 8.39 -0.11 -15.09
C VAL A 4 7.70 1.13 -15.68
N ARG A 5 7.50 1.09 -17.00
CA ARG A 5 6.73 2.11 -17.72
C ARG A 5 5.25 1.78 -17.66
N VAL A 6 4.47 2.67 -17.05
CA VAL A 6 3.02 2.57 -16.93
C VAL A 6 2.41 3.89 -17.35
N ARG A 7 1.18 3.87 -17.88
CA ARG A 7 0.42 5.10 -18.10
C ARG A 7 0.14 5.76 -16.75
N GLU A 8 0.20 7.08 -16.71
CA GLU A 8 -0.05 7.83 -15.48
C GLU A 8 -1.48 7.59 -14.98
N HIS A 9 -2.45 7.64 -15.90
CA HIS A 9 -3.87 7.50 -15.60
C HIS A 9 -4.42 6.13 -16.03
N VAL A 10 -5.37 5.64 -15.24
CA VAL A 10 -6.22 4.48 -15.56
C VAL A 10 -7.69 4.89 -15.44
N ASN A 11 -8.61 4.13 -16.05
CA ASN A 11 -10.03 4.33 -15.79
C ASN A 11 -10.47 3.47 -14.58
N PRO A 12 -10.68 4.06 -13.38
CA PRO A 12 -11.06 3.32 -12.18
C PRO A 12 -12.45 2.67 -12.28
N LEU A 13 -13.29 3.12 -13.22
CA LEU A 13 -14.63 2.57 -13.45
C LEU A 13 -14.62 1.32 -14.36
N SER A 14 -13.46 0.96 -14.93
CA SER A 14 -13.36 -0.24 -15.76
C SER A 14 -13.62 -1.51 -14.94
N ARG A 15 -14.26 -2.52 -15.56
CA ARG A 15 -14.70 -3.76 -14.88
C ARG A 15 -13.62 -4.42 -14.03
N LYS A 16 -12.35 -4.39 -14.48
CA LYS A 16 -11.21 -4.99 -13.77
C LYS A 16 -10.93 -4.38 -12.38
N TYR A 17 -11.43 -3.17 -12.10
CA TYR A 17 -11.22 -2.48 -10.83
C TYR A 17 -12.50 -2.39 -9.98
N GLN A 18 -13.58 -3.05 -10.40
CA GLN A 18 -14.86 -3.00 -9.69
C GLN A 18 -14.95 -4.00 -8.54
N THR A 19 -14.19 -5.09 -8.61
CA THR A 19 -14.08 -6.07 -7.53
C THR A 19 -13.20 -5.49 -6.41
N PRO A 20 -13.70 -5.38 -5.17
CA PRO A 20 -12.88 -5.03 -4.02
C PRO A 20 -11.77 -6.05 -3.80
N THR A 21 -10.60 -5.58 -3.36
CA THR A 21 -9.52 -6.46 -2.90
C THR A 21 -9.80 -6.91 -1.47
N ASP A 22 -9.64 -8.21 -1.21
CA ASP A 22 -9.71 -8.76 0.14
C ASP A 22 -8.50 -8.32 0.96
N PRO A 23 -8.69 -7.97 2.25
CA PRO A 23 -7.58 -7.62 3.12
C PRO A 23 -6.64 -8.83 3.31
N PRO A 24 -5.31 -8.62 3.32
CA PRO A 24 -4.37 -9.69 3.58
C PRO A 24 -4.41 -10.11 5.06
N ASN A 25 -3.81 -11.26 5.36
CA ASN A 25 -3.54 -11.62 6.74
C ASN A 25 -2.40 -10.75 7.29
N TRP A 26 -2.74 -9.78 8.14
CA TRP A 26 -1.78 -8.82 8.69
C TRP A 26 -0.62 -9.47 9.45
N ASP A 27 -0.86 -10.60 10.14
CA ASP A 27 0.18 -11.37 10.85
C ASP A 27 1.18 -12.04 9.90
N GLN A 28 0.86 -12.15 8.61
CA GLN A 28 1.78 -12.62 7.57
C GLN A 28 2.44 -11.47 6.80
N VAL A 29 1.87 -10.27 6.88
CA VAL A 29 2.35 -9.08 6.18
C VAL A 29 3.38 -8.32 7.00
N PHE A 30 3.05 -8.02 8.25
CA PHE A 30 3.91 -7.25 9.14
C PHE A 30 4.55 -8.17 10.17
N ALA A 31 5.84 -7.94 10.46
CA ALA A 31 6.52 -8.64 11.56
C ALA A 31 5.86 -8.39 12.92
N ASP A 32 5.28 -7.20 13.09
CA ASP A 32 4.51 -6.84 14.28
C ASP A 32 3.29 -5.97 13.87
N PRO A 33 2.12 -6.59 13.67
CA PRO A 33 0.90 -5.87 13.27
C PRO A 33 0.32 -4.96 14.36
N SER A 34 0.87 -4.97 15.59
CA SER A 34 0.39 -4.10 16.67
C SER A 34 0.97 -2.68 16.62
N ARG A 35 2.03 -2.47 15.82
CA ARG A 35 2.63 -1.16 15.59
C ARG A 35 1.68 -0.18 14.91
N PRO A 36 1.83 1.13 15.18
CA PRO A 36 1.04 2.16 14.52
C PRO A 36 1.22 2.09 12.99
N LEU A 37 0.11 2.25 12.28
CA LEU A 37 0.06 2.13 10.83
C LEU A 37 -0.09 3.50 10.18
N HIS A 38 0.76 3.75 9.18
CA HIS A 38 0.65 4.84 8.22
C HIS A 38 0.18 4.30 6.87
N LEU A 39 -1.04 4.68 6.48
CA LEU A 39 -1.64 4.40 5.18
C LEU A 39 -1.36 5.52 4.17
N ASP A 40 -0.83 5.21 2.99
CA ASP A 40 -0.69 6.14 1.87
C ASP A 40 -1.63 5.74 0.73
N ILE A 41 -2.59 6.63 0.43
CA ILE A 41 -3.61 6.40 -0.60
C ILE A 41 -3.11 6.97 -1.92
N GLY A 42 -3.05 6.12 -2.96
CA GLY A 42 -2.48 6.51 -4.25
C GLY A 42 -0.96 6.65 -4.16
N CYS A 43 -0.28 5.69 -3.53
CA CYS A 43 1.14 5.80 -3.17
C CYS A 43 2.11 5.85 -4.37
N GLY A 44 1.61 5.73 -5.60
CA GLY A 44 2.42 5.75 -6.81
C GLY A 44 3.45 4.63 -6.78
N ARG A 45 4.72 4.99 -6.99
CA ARG A 45 5.86 4.05 -6.94
C ARG A 45 6.22 3.56 -5.54
N GLY A 46 5.55 4.04 -4.48
CA GLY A 46 5.82 3.63 -3.11
C GLY A 46 7.13 4.16 -2.51
N VAL A 47 7.96 4.89 -3.26
CA VAL A 47 9.28 5.37 -2.82
C VAL A 47 9.22 6.19 -1.53
N PHE A 48 8.14 6.95 -1.33
CA PHE A 48 7.91 7.67 -0.08
C PHE A 48 7.81 6.70 1.11
N LEU A 49 6.91 5.73 1.03
CA LEU A 49 6.73 4.72 2.07
C LEU A 49 7.96 3.85 2.28
N LEU A 50 8.66 3.49 1.20
CA LEU A 50 9.92 2.76 1.27
C LEU A 50 10.92 3.46 2.19
N LYS A 51 11.14 4.76 1.96
CA LYS A 51 12.06 5.56 2.79
C LYS A 51 11.57 5.75 4.22
N MET A 52 10.27 5.92 4.42
CA MET A 52 9.70 6.05 5.76
C MET A 52 9.85 4.76 6.57
N ALA A 53 9.63 3.61 5.94
CA ALA A 53 9.79 2.30 6.58
C ALA A 53 11.24 2.01 6.99
N GLU A 54 12.22 2.49 6.22
CA GLU A 54 13.65 2.42 6.58
C GLU A 54 14.01 3.34 7.75
N GLN A 55 13.42 4.53 7.81
CA GLN A 55 13.75 5.56 8.81
C GLN A 55 13.02 5.38 10.15
N GLU A 56 11.79 4.88 10.11
CA GLU A 56 10.92 4.71 11.28
C GLU A 56 10.48 3.25 11.40
N PRO A 57 11.38 2.34 11.84
CA PRO A 57 11.09 0.91 11.91
C PRO A 57 9.96 0.56 12.89
N ASP A 58 9.69 1.42 13.87
CA ASP A 58 8.63 1.24 14.87
C ASP A 58 7.21 1.48 14.30
N TRP A 59 7.10 1.89 13.05
CA TRP A 59 5.84 2.05 12.32
C TRP A 59 5.66 0.97 11.26
N ASN A 60 4.40 0.59 11.03
CA ASN A 60 3.98 -0.14 9.85
C ASN A 60 3.53 0.85 8.76
N TYR A 61 3.74 0.47 7.50
CA TYR A 61 3.42 1.26 6.33
C TYR A 61 2.63 0.45 5.32
N LEU A 62 1.55 1.04 4.81
CA LEU A 62 0.68 0.42 3.81
C LEU A 62 0.41 1.39 2.67
N GLY A 63 0.80 1.02 1.44
CA GLY A 63 0.47 1.78 0.25
C GLY A 63 -0.69 1.14 -0.53
N LEU A 64 -1.66 1.95 -0.94
CA LEU A 64 -2.74 1.52 -1.85
C LEU A 64 -2.54 2.18 -3.21
N GLU A 65 -2.54 1.39 -4.28
CA GLU A 65 -2.34 1.89 -5.63
C GLU A 65 -3.13 1.04 -6.65
N ILE A 66 -3.70 1.69 -7.67
CA ILE A 66 -4.56 1.07 -8.68
C ILE A 66 -3.79 0.58 -9.92
N ARG A 67 -2.51 0.94 -10.03
CA ARG A 67 -1.60 0.51 -11.10
C ARG A 67 -0.78 -0.69 -10.65
N GLU A 68 -1.33 -1.88 -10.88
CA GLU A 68 -0.72 -3.18 -10.56
C GLU A 68 0.78 -3.29 -10.90
N PRO A 69 1.27 -2.92 -12.10
CA PRO A 69 2.70 -3.10 -12.40
C PRO A 69 3.63 -2.21 -11.57
N ILE A 70 3.11 -1.11 -10.99
CA ILE A 70 3.86 -0.26 -10.08
C ILE A 70 3.85 -0.86 -8.66
N VAL A 71 2.73 -1.46 -8.25
CA VAL A 71 2.63 -2.19 -6.98
C VAL A 71 3.61 -3.36 -6.98
N ASP A 72 3.66 -4.15 -8.05
CA ASP A 72 4.58 -5.28 -8.17
C ASP A 72 6.05 -4.84 -8.01
N GLN A 73 6.45 -3.77 -8.71
CA GLN A 73 7.78 -3.19 -8.56
C GLN A 73 8.05 -2.65 -7.14
N ALA A 74 7.05 -2.08 -6.47
CA ALA A 74 7.22 -1.60 -5.10
C ALA A 74 7.37 -2.76 -4.10
N LEU A 75 6.65 -3.88 -4.31
CA LEU A 75 6.81 -5.12 -3.55
C LEU A 75 8.21 -5.73 -3.75
N GLU A 76 8.72 -5.75 -4.99
CA GLU A 76 10.09 -6.18 -5.29
C GLU A 76 11.11 -5.33 -4.53
N TRP A 77 11.00 -3.99 -4.55
CA TRP A 77 11.91 -3.11 -3.83
C TRP A 77 11.84 -3.28 -2.31
N ARG A 78 10.64 -3.53 -1.75
CA ARG A 78 10.50 -3.87 -0.33
C ARG A 78 11.27 -5.16 -0.01
N ASP A 79 11.12 -6.18 -0.84
CA ASP A 79 11.78 -7.48 -0.62
C ASP A 79 13.30 -7.39 -0.73
N GLU A 80 13.79 -6.63 -1.71
CA GLU A 80 15.22 -6.32 -1.86
C GLU A 80 15.78 -5.57 -0.63
N ALA A 81 15.00 -4.66 -0.05
CA ALA A 81 15.37 -3.93 1.16
C ALA A 81 15.17 -4.75 2.46
N GLY A 82 14.54 -5.93 2.38
CA GLY A 82 14.25 -6.79 3.53
C GLY A 82 13.27 -6.19 4.54
N LEU A 83 12.42 -5.26 4.11
CA LEU A 83 11.51 -4.53 5.01
C LEU A 83 10.28 -5.37 5.36
N LYS A 84 10.09 -5.60 6.66
CA LYS A 84 8.95 -6.37 7.21
C LYS A 84 7.88 -5.50 7.87
N ASN A 85 8.03 -4.19 7.79
CA ASN A 85 7.11 -3.17 8.31
C ASN A 85 6.45 -2.37 7.16
N LEU A 86 6.52 -2.86 5.92
CA LEU A 86 6.03 -2.17 4.73
C LEU A 86 5.30 -3.14 3.81
N HIS A 87 4.16 -2.72 3.29
CA HIS A 87 3.41 -3.49 2.30
C HIS A 87 2.69 -2.59 1.30
N TYR A 88 2.35 -3.16 0.14
CA TYR A 88 1.60 -2.48 -0.91
C TYR A 88 0.46 -3.37 -1.38
N ILE A 89 -0.71 -2.79 -1.61
CA ILE A 89 -1.89 -3.50 -2.11
C ILE A 89 -2.32 -2.87 -3.42
N PHE A 90 -2.39 -3.73 -4.45
CA PHE A 90 -3.07 -3.40 -5.68
C PHE A 90 -4.58 -3.39 -5.43
N CYS A 91 -5.18 -2.20 -5.50
CA CYS A 91 -6.62 -2.07 -5.33
C CYS A 91 -7.17 -0.76 -5.90
N ASN A 92 -8.49 -0.73 -6.10
CA ASN A 92 -9.22 0.52 -6.22
C ASN A 92 -9.63 0.98 -4.83
N VAL A 93 -9.07 2.09 -4.37
CA VAL A 93 -9.34 2.62 -3.03
C VAL A 93 -10.85 2.86 -2.82
N SER A 94 -11.57 3.27 -3.87
CA SER A 94 -13.00 3.62 -3.78
C SER A 94 -13.88 2.45 -3.32
N ASN A 95 -13.48 1.21 -3.60
CA ASN A 95 -14.26 0.02 -3.20
C ASN A 95 -13.53 -0.87 -2.18
N SER A 96 -12.20 -0.74 -2.05
CA SER A 96 -11.37 -1.62 -1.22
C SER A 96 -11.00 -0.99 0.12
N LEU A 97 -11.12 0.33 0.28
CA LEU A 97 -10.74 0.99 1.53
C LEU A 97 -11.54 0.48 2.72
N HIS A 98 -12.87 0.36 2.60
CA HIS A 98 -13.71 -0.09 3.69
C HIS A 98 -13.36 -1.50 4.22
N PRO A 99 -13.27 -2.56 3.39
CA PRO A 99 -12.89 -3.89 3.88
C PRO A 99 -11.47 -3.92 4.45
N ILE A 100 -10.52 -3.17 3.87
CA ILE A 100 -9.15 -3.04 4.41
C ILE A 100 -9.20 -2.44 5.82
N LEU A 101 -9.89 -1.31 6.01
CA LEU A 101 -9.97 -0.65 7.31
C LEU A 101 -10.72 -1.51 8.35
N ALA A 102 -11.79 -2.20 7.94
CA ALA A 102 -12.56 -3.08 8.82
C ALA A 102 -11.76 -4.29 9.31
N SER A 103 -10.70 -4.68 8.59
CA SER A 103 -9.82 -5.79 8.96
C SER A 103 -8.72 -5.43 9.96
N LEU A 104 -8.47 -4.13 10.17
CA LEU A 104 -7.45 -3.65 11.10
C LEU A 104 -7.97 -3.67 12.55
N LYS A 105 -7.06 -3.90 13.50
CA LYS A 105 -7.40 -3.76 14.92
C LYS A 105 -7.72 -2.28 15.22
N PRO A 106 -8.74 -1.99 16.04
CA PRO A 106 -9.06 -0.62 16.42
C PRO A 106 -7.84 0.09 17.03
N GLY A 107 -7.58 1.32 16.61
CA GLY A 107 -6.44 2.12 17.08
C GLY A 107 -5.12 1.86 16.35
N THR A 108 -5.03 0.85 15.48
CA THR A 108 -3.80 0.60 14.70
C THR A 108 -3.54 1.67 13.65
N LEU A 109 -4.58 2.17 12.96
CA LEU A 109 -4.41 3.23 11.97
C LEU A 109 -4.27 4.59 12.66
N GLU A 110 -3.09 5.19 12.54
CA GLU A 110 -2.78 6.48 13.16
C GLU A 110 -2.52 7.60 12.15
N ARG A 111 -2.05 7.26 10.94
CA ARG A 111 -1.72 8.26 9.92
C ARG A 111 -2.27 7.87 8.55
N ILE A 112 -2.83 8.85 7.85
CA ILE A 112 -3.20 8.74 6.44
C ILE A 112 -2.51 9.85 5.66
N SER A 113 -1.86 9.51 4.56
CA SER A 113 -1.40 10.48 3.57
C SER A 113 -2.12 10.30 2.23
N ILE A 114 -2.37 11.42 1.57
CA ILE A 114 -2.85 11.50 0.19
C ILE A 114 -1.98 12.56 -0.47
N GLN A 115 -1.03 12.13 -1.31
CA GLN A 115 -0.01 13.01 -1.87
C GLN A 115 -0.21 13.16 -3.37
N PHE A 116 -0.41 14.40 -3.80
CA PHE A 116 -0.56 14.76 -5.22
C PHE A 116 -1.66 13.94 -5.95
N PRO A 117 -2.90 13.86 -5.42
CA PRO A 117 -3.98 13.19 -6.13
C PRO A 117 -4.33 13.92 -7.43
N ASP A 118 -4.75 13.15 -8.44
CA ASP A 118 -5.27 13.67 -9.72
C ASP A 118 -6.60 14.44 -9.55
#